data_AF-A0A1S8BEB9-F1
#
_entry.id   AF-A0A1S8BEB9-F1
#
_cell.length_a   1.000
_cell.length_b   1.000
_cell.length_c   1.000
_cell.angle_alpha   90.00
_cell.angle_beta   90.00
_cell.angle_gamma   90.00
#
_symmetry.space_group_name_H-M   'P 1'
#
loop_
_entity.id
_entity.type
_entity.pdbx_description
1 polymer ?
#
loop_
_entity_poly.entity_id
_entity_poly.type
_entity_poly.pdbx_seq_one_letter_code
_entity_poly.pdbx_strand_id
1 'polypeptide(L)'
;MASIYANATVTIVAAQGETADFGLRGIKGVSSPRRLADEIHTLHDGTQILSYGDGWFSQLIPTKYAHRAWTFQEYLFSRRKIMFKNDSVYWKCEGATWEEEIAQIHYPRLELGMGPASNMSTMLLPRKQRLLQPIPSLNDYARLVYAFNAKELTYPEDLPYTFAGMATMLSRSFVGGIICGLPAMFFDVALLWGSHEACMKRRVPLAVQDEAVDILPSWSWMGWQGRIDADAWRSGNDCFLQALGEAQTHTVPTVVWFVRESVETDLIKVESTWCKHRTQIEEYGAKDAVPPGWSRHRIPLRDLVRGDYDLLNHPDGRPWAYRHESCRKPDIDEFALHENFAFPIPLASDDPEEQLVAPKIFTPLLSGCTERTWLYLGQRGPERSVEDAETHAWHRIPGPFSVVDADGAWAGILQSNFEGICDMEPRGQRIELVALSRGWCWEDVEEDEDELDGADDGSLGGGRSRSGSRSSSRAGRGDGGANKKKPIEEWDYEQRPRNGEEKYEWYNVLWIERRKGTAYRKSVGRVERSAWERQRKDSTFLKLA
;
A
#
# COMPACT_ATOMS: atom_id res chain seq x y z
N MET A 1 -21.59 13.56 5.17
CA MET A 1 -21.18 12.90 6.43
C MET A 1 -19.83 13.39 6.93
N ALA A 2 -18.73 13.24 6.19
CA ALA A 2 -17.39 13.69 6.63
C ALA A 2 -17.31 15.13 7.19
N SER A 3 -18.00 16.09 6.57
CA SER A 3 -18.05 17.48 7.06
C SER A 3 -18.69 17.63 8.44
N ILE A 4 -19.65 16.78 8.80
CA ILE A 4 -20.31 16.80 10.12
C ILE A 4 -19.29 16.44 11.19
N TYR A 5 -18.58 15.31 11.05
CA TYR A 5 -17.54 14.88 11.99
C TYR A 5 -16.35 15.84 12.02
N ALA A 6 -15.95 16.38 10.86
CA ALA A 6 -14.85 17.34 10.78
C ALA A 6 -15.12 18.65 11.54
N ASN A 7 -16.39 19.03 11.70
CA ASN A 7 -16.83 20.25 12.37
C ASN A 7 -17.48 20.01 13.74
N ALA A 8 -17.70 18.76 14.14
CA ALA A 8 -18.21 18.42 15.46
C ALA A 8 -17.23 18.87 16.55
N THR A 9 -17.75 19.51 17.60
CA THR A 9 -16.95 19.90 18.78
C THR A 9 -16.32 18.67 19.44
N VAL A 10 -17.12 17.61 19.58
CA VAL A 10 -16.73 16.30 20.08
C VAL A 10 -17.66 15.25 19.46
N THR A 11 -17.12 14.07 19.15
CA THR A 11 -17.92 12.92 18.73
C THR A 11 -17.92 11.87 19.85
N ILE A 12 -19.11 11.43 20.25
CA ILE A 12 -19.28 10.37 21.25
C ILE A 12 -19.42 9.05 20.50
N VAL A 13 -18.54 8.10 20.81
CA VAL A 13 -18.47 6.80 20.15
C VAL A 13 -18.87 5.72 21.15
N ALA A 14 -19.94 4.99 20.86
CA ALA A 14 -20.35 3.80 21.59
C ALA A 14 -19.66 2.56 20.99
N ALA A 15 -18.39 2.32 21.33
CA ALA A 15 -17.62 1.22 20.74
C ALA A 15 -17.88 -0.14 21.41
N GLN A 16 -18.40 -0.17 22.64
CA GLN A 16 -18.61 -1.40 23.40
C GLN A 16 -19.80 -2.26 22.92
N GLY A 17 -20.79 -1.64 22.30
CA GLY A 17 -22.06 -2.30 21.99
C GLY A 17 -22.04 -3.09 20.69
N GLU A 18 -22.57 -4.31 20.73
CA GLU A 18 -22.85 -5.12 19.53
C GLU A 18 -24.06 -4.61 18.73
N THR A 19 -24.97 -3.88 19.38
CA THR A 19 -26.16 -3.28 18.77
C THR A 19 -26.35 -1.86 19.30
N ALA A 20 -27.20 -1.10 18.61
CA ALA A 20 -27.56 0.26 19.04
C ALA A 20 -28.23 0.29 20.43
N ASP A 21 -28.84 -0.82 20.86
CA ASP A 21 -29.56 -0.94 22.13
C ASP A 21 -28.64 -1.15 23.35
N PHE A 22 -27.34 -1.33 23.13
CA PHE A 22 -26.38 -1.50 24.23
C PHE A 22 -26.31 -0.27 25.15
N GLY A 23 -26.51 0.92 24.58
CA GLY A 23 -26.47 2.20 25.29
C GLY A 23 -25.07 2.60 25.78
N LEU A 24 -25.00 3.74 26.48
CA LEU A 24 -23.78 4.23 27.13
C LEU A 24 -23.85 3.94 28.63
N ARG A 25 -23.03 3.02 29.14
CA ARG A 25 -23.04 2.63 30.56
C ARG A 25 -22.37 3.67 31.45
N GLY A 26 -22.70 3.65 32.75
CA GLY A 26 -22.03 4.43 33.79
C GLY A 26 -22.51 5.88 33.92
N ILE A 27 -23.65 6.22 33.34
CA ILE A 27 -24.29 7.53 33.52
C ILE A 27 -25.24 7.43 34.72
N LYS A 28 -24.89 8.13 35.81
CA LYS A 28 -25.62 8.07 37.09
C LYS A 28 -27.11 8.39 36.89
N GLY A 29 -27.97 7.46 37.28
CA GLY A 29 -29.42 7.61 37.20
C GLY A 29 -30.02 7.45 35.80
N VAL A 30 -29.22 7.13 34.78
CA VAL A 30 -29.67 6.99 33.38
C VAL A 30 -29.38 5.59 32.84
N SER A 31 -28.17 5.06 33.08
CA SER A 31 -27.76 3.76 32.53
C SER A 31 -27.15 2.84 33.58
N SER A 32 -27.07 1.56 33.24
CA SER A 32 -26.44 0.54 34.08
C SER A 32 -25.00 0.94 34.43
N PRO A 33 -24.53 0.65 35.66
CA PRO A 33 -23.15 0.91 36.05
C PRO A 33 -22.13 0.23 35.13
N ARG A 34 -20.96 0.85 34.97
CA ARG A 34 -19.78 0.26 34.32
C ARG A 34 -19.05 -0.67 35.29
N ARG A 35 -18.46 -1.74 34.79
CA ARG A 35 -17.59 -2.65 35.55
C ARG A 35 -16.16 -2.49 35.05
N LEU A 36 -15.42 -1.59 35.68
CA LEU A 36 -13.98 -1.45 35.41
C LEU A 36 -13.28 -2.72 35.93
N ALA A 37 -12.31 -3.23 35.17
CA ALA A 37 -11.54 -4.40 35.58
C ALA A 37 -10.55 -3.99 36.67
N ASP A 38 -10.69 -4.54 37.88
CA ASP A 38 -9.71 -4.34 38.96
C ASP A 38 -8.46 -5.19 38.69
N GLU A 39 -7.60 -4.75 37.77
CA GLU A 39 -6.27 -5.36 37.55
C GLU A 39 -5.20 -4.77 38.49
N ILE A 40 -5.58 -4.47 39.74
CA ILE A 40 -4.65 -3.99 40.76
C ILE A 40 -4.08 -5.20 41.51
N HIS A 41 -2.82 -5.51 41.23
CA HIS A 41 -2.05 -6.53 41.92
C HIS A 41 -1.30 -5.92 43.10
N THR A 42 -1.50 -6.46 44.30
CA THR A 42 -0.76 -6.04 45.49
C THR A 42 0.47 -6.93 45.67
N LEU A 43 1.66 -6.34 45.65
CA LEU A 43 2.92 -7.00 45.96
C LEU A 43 3.05 -7.27 47.47
N HIS A 44 3.99 -8.14 47.83
CA HIS A 44 4.26 -8.51 49.22
C HIS A 44 4.61 -7.34 50.14
N ASP A 45 5.15 -6.24 49.61
CA ASP A 45 5.49 -5.03 50.35
C ASP A 45 4.33 -4.02 50.45
N GLY A 46 3.16 -4.35 49.92
CA GLY A 46 1.99 -3.48 49.88
C GLY A 46 1.94 -2.54 48.66
N THR A 47 2.93 -2.59 47.77
CA THR A 47 2.90 -1.84 46.50
C THR A 47 1.77 -2.34 45.62
N GLN A 48 0.94 -1.43 45.12
CA GLN A 48 -0.13 -1.72 44.16
C GLN A 48 0.38 -1.51 42.74
N ILE A 49 0.26 -2.53 41.90
CA ILE A 49 0.60 -2.51 40.48
C ILE A 49 -0.69 -2.66 39.69
N LEU A 50 -0.97 -1.69 38.81
CA LEU A 50 -1.98 -1.86 37.78
C LEU A 50 -1.34 -2.63 36.62
N SER A 51 -1.85 -3.84 36.34
CA SER A 51 -1.58 -4.47 35.04
C SER A 51 -2.33 -3.68 33.98
N TYR A 52 -1.60 -3.18 33.00
CA TYR A 52 -2.15 -2.45 31.86
C TYR A 52 -1.89 -3.29 30.62
N GLY A 53 -2.97 -3.74 29.97
CA GLY A 53 -2.87 -4.48 28.72
C GLY A 53 -2.25 -3.66 27.59
N ASP A 54 -2.16 -4.27 26.41
CA ASP A 54 -1.76 -3.57 25.20
C ASP A 54 -2.61 -2.29 25.06
N GLY A 55 -1.97 -1.13 24.88
CA GLY A 55 -2.63 0.17 25.01
C GLY A 55 -3.87 0.33 24.12
N TRP A 56 -4.73 1.30 24.44
CA TRP A 56 -6.10 1.50 23.91
C TRP A 56 -6.38 1.13 22.43
N PHE A 57 -5.40 1.28 21.53
CA PHE A 57 -5.50 0.92 20.11
C PHE A 57 -5.76 -0.58 19.88
N SER A 58 -5.00 -1.47 20.52
CA SER A 58 -5.15 -2.93 20.36
C SER A 58 -6.56 -3.37 20.75
N GLN A 59 -7.11 -2.71 21.76
CA GLN A 59 -8.42 -3.04 22.26
C GLN A 59 -9.56 -2.54 21.37
N LEU A 60 -9.36 -1.45 20.59
CA LEU A 60 -10.44 -0.89 19.74
C LEU A 60 -10.72 -1.75 18.53
N ILE A 61 -9.68 -2.36 17.95
CA ILE A 61 -9.72 -3.19 16.75
C ILE A 61 -10.80 -4.29 16.81
N PRO A 62 -10.94 -5.09 17.88
CA PRO A 62 -11.94 -6.17 17.95
C PRO A 62 -13.39 -5.69 18.13
N THR A 63 -13.65 -4.39 18.22
CA THR A 63 -15.02 -3.90 18.41
C THR A 63 -15.81 -3.88 17.11
N LYS A 64 -17.12 -4.16 17.17
CA LYS A 64 -18.02 -4.00 16.03
C LYS A 64 -17.97 -2.60 15.42
N TYR A 65 -17.73 -1.58 16.23
CA TYR A 65 -17.50 -0.22 15.75
C TYR A 65 -16.32 -0.16 14.77
N ALA A 66 -15.19 -0.82 15.06
CA ALA A 66 -14.02 -0.80 14.19
C ALA A 66 -14.22 -1.59 12.87
N HIS A 67 -15.07 -2.61 12.85
CA HIS A 67 -15.33 -3.40 11.64
C HIS A 67 -16.30 -2.76 10.64
N ARG A 68 -17.17 -1.84 11.07
CA ARG A 68 -18.15 -1.20 10.16
C ARG A 68 -17.50 -0.14 9.27
N ALA A 69 -17.77 -0.16 7.96
CA ALA A 69 -17.15 0.77 7.02
C ALA A 69 -17.55 2.24 7.27
N TRP A 70 -18.83 2.49 7.61
CA TRP A 70 -19.36 3.83 7.86
C TRP A 70 -18.69 4.54 9.06
N THR A 71 -18.30 3.79 10.09
CA THR A 71 -17.63 4.35 11.28
C THR A 71 -16.23 4.88 10.97
N PHE A 72 -15.66 4.50 9.83
CA PHE A 72 -14.34 4.96 9.43
C PHE A 72 -14.32 6.48 9.21
N GLN A 73 -15.38 7.06 8.65
CA GLN A 73 -15.50 8.52 8.53
C GLN A 73 -15.61 9.18 9.92
N GLU A 74 -16.33 8.55 10.85
CA GLU A 74 -16.47 9.04 12.23
C GLU A 74 -15.12 9.09 12.93
N TYR A 75 -14.35 8.00 12.82
CA TYR A 75 -13.02 7.92 13.40
C TYR A 75 -12.05 8.90 12.73
N LEU A 76 -11.99 8.93 11.39
CA LEU A 76 -10.96 9.67 10.66
C LEU A 76 -11.20 11.19 10.71
N PHE A 77 -12.44 11.66 10.58
CA PHE A 77 -12.72 13.09 10.44
C PHE A 77 -12.87 13.83 11.78
N SER A 78 -13.35 13.16 12.83
CA SER A 78 -13.55 13.78 14.15
C SER A 78 -12.25 14.28 14.76
N ARG A 79 -12.17 15.57 15.14
CA ARG A 79 -10.95 16.13 15.77
C ARG A 79 -10.82 15.74 17.25
N ARG A 80 -11.94 15.47 17.90
CA ARG A 80 -12.05 15.12 19.32
C ARG A 80 -13.10 14.03 19.48
N LYS A 81 -12.75 12.95 20.18
CA LYS A 81 -13.60 11.77 20.36
C LYS A 81 -13.61 11.35 21.82
N ILE A 82 -14.79 11.06 22.34
CA ILE A 82 -15.00 10.35 23.61
C ILE A 82 -15.50 8.96 23.23
N MET A 83 -14.77 7.92 23.59
CA MET A 83 -15.07 6.54 23.18
C MET A 83 -15.39 5.70 24.42
N PHE A 84 -16.57 5.08 24.44
CA PHE A 84 -17.00 4.15 25.48
C PHE A 84 -16.68 2.73 25.03
N LYS A 85 -15.82 2.04 25.78
CA LYS A 85 -15.33 0.71 25.41
C LYS A 85 -14.83 -0.05 26.64
N ASN A 86 -15.10 -1.35 26.72
CA ASN A 86 -14.67 -2.21 27.84
C ASN A 86 -15.01 -1.62 29.22
N ASP A 87 -16.19 -1.00 29.35
CA ASP A 87 -16.63 -0.29 30.55
C ASP A 87 -15.71 0.88 30.99
N SER A 88 -14.74 1.29 30.17
CA SER A 88 -13.88 2.46 30.34
C SER A 88 -14.20 3.57 29.32
N VAL A 89 -13.69 4.78 29.56
CA VAL A 89 -13.87 5.95 28.70
C VAL A 89 -12.52 6.49 28.22
N TYR A 90 -12.42 6.70 26.91
CA TYR A 90 -11.23 7.19 26.25
C TYR A 90 -11.49 8.55 25.61
N TRP A 91 -10.56 9.48 25.79
CA TRP A 91 -10.52 10.72 25.02
C TRP A 91 -9.41 10.63 23.97
N LYS A 92 -9.73 10.95 22.71
CA LYS A 92 -8.71 11.10 21.67
C LYS A 92 -8.88 12.40 20.91
N CYS A 93 -7.81 13.18 20.82
CA CYS A 93 -7.70 14.34 19.95
C CYS A 93 -6.44 14.26 19.08
N GLU A 94 -6.15 15.33 18.33
CA GLU A 94 -4.99 15.40 17.43
C GLU A 94 -3.63 15.56 18.15
N GLY A 95 -3.62 15.80 19.46
CA GLY A 95 -2.38 15.97 20.22
C GLY A 95 -2.29 15.16 21.51
N ALA A 96 -3.31 14.38 21.86
CA ALA A 96 -3.28 13.51 23.04
C ALA A 96 -4.35 12.42 22.98
N THR A 97 -4.06 11.30 23.66
CA THR A 97 -5.05 10.27 24.00
C THR A 97 -5.04 10.07 25.52
N TRP A 98 -6.21 10.08 26.14
CA TRP A 98 -6.40 9.90 27.59
C TRP A 98 -7.35 8.74 27.82
N GLU A 99 -7.16 8.05 28.93
CA GLU A 99 -7.98 6.93 29.37
C GLU A 99 -8.39 7.19 30.81
N GLU A 100 -9.63 6.89 31.14
CA GLU A 100 -10.18 7.15 32.48
C GLU A 100 -9.39 6.47 33.60
N GLU A 101 -8.81 5.29 33.32
CA GLU A 101 -8.05 4.50 34.30
C GLU A 101 -6.61 5.01 34.51
N ILE A 102 -6.10 5.88 33.63
CA ILE A 102 -4.71 6.38 33.71
C ILE A 102 -4.69 7.90 33.76
N ALA A 103 -4.22 8.45 34.87
CA ALA A 103 -3.89 9.88 34.96
C ALA A 103 -2.69 10.21 34.05
N GLN A 104 -2.91 11.07 33.05
CA GLN A 104 -1.94 11.69 32.15
C GLN A 104 -0.71 10.86 31.78
N ILE A 105 -0.79 10.20 30.64
CA ILE A 105 0.41 9.90 29.87
C ILE A 105 0.67 11.08 28.92
N HIS A 106 1.51 12.04 29.32
CA HIS A 106 2.05 13.03 28.39
C HIS A 106 3.13 12.34 27.53
N TYR A 107 2.75 11.72 26.40
CA TYR A 107 3.71 11.20 25.42
C TYR A 107 3.74 12.06 24.15
N PRO A 108 4.62 13.07 24.06
CA PRO A 108 4.95 13.70 22.78
C PRO A 108 5.74 12.77 21.85
N ARG A 109 6.33 11.67 22.36
CA ARG A 109 7.34 10.87 21.65
C ARG A 109 6.89 9.51 21.12
N LEU A 110 5.81 8.91 21.62
CA LEU A 110 5.27 7.66 21.03
C LEU A 110 4.42 7.90 19.78
N GLU A 111 3.98 9.14 19.54
CA GLU A 111 3.36 9.50 18.26
C GLU A 111 4.37 9.46 17.10
N LEU A 112 5.69 9.48 17.35
CA LEU A 112 6.73 9.29 16.35
C LEU A 112 7.03 7.83 15.98
N GLY A 113 6.32 6.84 16.53
CA GLY A 113 6.51 5.43 16.11
C GLY A 113 7.85 4.82 16.52
N MET A 114 8.47 5.32 17.59
CA MET A 114 9.74 4.82 18.14
C MET A 114 9.53 3.75 19.24
N GLY A 115 8.36 3.13 19.30
CA GLY A 115 8.08 1.95 20.12
C GLY A 115 7.61 0.80 19.24
N PRO A 116 7.86 -0.47 19.60
CA PRO A 116 7.54 -1.66 18.80
C PRO A 116 6.04 -1.97 18.67
N ALA A 117 5.16 -1.01 18.98
CA ALA A 117 3.75 -1.10 18.63
C ALA A 117 3.66 -1.14 17.10
N SER A 118 3.44 -2.36 16.60
CA SER A 118 3.65 -2.86 15.25
C SER A 118 3.27 -1.87 14.14
N ASN A 119 4.10 -1.83 13.09
CA ASN A 119 3.76 -1.20 11.80
C ASN A 119 2.35 -1.60 11.32
N MET A 120 1.90 -2.81 11.66
CA MET A 120 0.58 -3.36 11.32
C MET A 120 -0.60 -2.61 11.99
N SER A 121 -0.45 -2.18 13.25
CA SER A 121 -1.51 -1.45 13.96
C SER A 121 -1.84 -0.10 13.28
N THR A 122 -0.84 0.54 12.66
CA THR A 122 -1.06 1.76 11.86
C THR A 122 -1.73 1.50 10.52
N MET A 123 -1.71 0.26 10.02
CA MET A 123 -2.40 -0.14 8.80
C MET A 123 -3.90 -0.37 8.99
N LEU A 124 -4.40 -0.55 10.22
CA LEU A 124 -5.84 -0.73 10.50
C LEU A 124 -6.58 0.58 10.80
N LEU A 125 -5.85 1.60 11.26
CA LEU A 125 -6.38 2.93 11.59
C LEU A 125 -5.41 4.02 11.12
N PRO A 126 -5.51 4.47 9.85
CA PRO A 126 -4.56 5.41 9.28
C PRO A 126 -4.60 6.77 9.96
N ARG A 127 -3.45 7.45 9.99
CA ARG A 127 -3.30 8.77 10.61
C ARG A 127 -3.72 9.86 9.63
N LYS A 128 -4.78 10.60 9.98
CA LYS A 128 -5.30 11.74 9.22
C LYS A 128 -4.21 12.76 8.83
N GLN A 129 -3.28 13.07 9.75
CA GLN A 129 -2.20 14.04 9.51
C GLN A 129 -1.27 13.65 8.36
N ARG A 130 -1.01 12.35 8.14
CA ARG A 130 -0.22 11.87 6.99
C ARG A 130 -0.97 12.03 5.67
N LEU A 131 -2.28 11.81 5.70
CA LEU A 131 -3.14 11.90 4.51
C LEU A 131 -3.43 13.35 4.08
N LEU A 132 -3.26 14.31 5.00
CA LEU A 132 -3.43 15.74 4.74
C LEU A 132 -2.15 16.45 4.29
N GLN A 133 -1.03 15.72 4.12
CA GLN A 133 0.19 16.32 3.61
C GLN A 133 -0.03 16.83 2.17
N PRO A 134 0.55 17.98 1.79
CA PRO A 134 0.42 18.52 0.43
C PRO A 134 0.96 17.57 -0.64
N ILE A 135 1.96 16.77 -0.28
CA ILE A 135 2.61 15.82 -1.18
C ILE A 135 1.83 14.50 -1.18
N PRO A 136 1.38 14.01 -2.34
CA PRO A 136 0.67 12.75 -2.43
C PRO A 136 1.60 11.57 -2.12
N SER A 137 1.08 10.62 -1.33
CA SER A 137 1.81 9.43 -0.88
C SER A 137 0.98 8.19 -1.21
N LEU A 138 1.43 7.41 -2.21
CA LEU A 138 0.73 6.19 -2.59
C LEU A 138 0.83 5.11 -1.51
N ASN A 139 1.89 5.15 -0.68
CA ASN A 139 2.04 4.29 0.49
C ASN A 139 1.02 4.62 1.60
N ASP A 140 0.80 5.90 1.93
CA ASP A 140 -0.23 6.27 2.92
C ASP A 140 -1.64 6.03 2.37
N TYR A 141 -1.83 6.19 1.06
CA TYR A 141 -3.04 5.79 0.38
C TYR A 141 -3.30 4.28 0.46
N ALA A 142 -2.29 3.45 0.18
CA ALA A 142 -2.34 1.99 0.31
C ALA A 142 -2.79 1.57 1.71
N ARG A 143 -2.19 2.15 2.76
CA ARG A 143 -2.58 1.88 4.16
C ARG A 143 -4.04 2.26 4.43
N LEU A 144 -4.51 3.37 3.88
CA LEU A 144 -5.91 3.77 4.04
C LEU A 144 -6.86 2.79 3.36
N VAL A 145 -6.58 2.37 2.12
CA VAL A 145 -7.42 1.42 1.40
C VAL A 145 -7.37 0.03 2.04
N TYR A 146 -6.18 -0.40 2.49
CA TYR A 146 -5.98 -1.64 3.24
C TYR A 146 -6.87 -1.68 4.49
N ALA A 147 -6.85 -0.61 5.29
CA ALA A 147 -7.71 -0.46 6.48
C ALA A 147 -9.20 -0.46 6.12
N PHE A 148 -9.56 0.31 5.08
CA PHE A 148 -10.95 0.60 4.76
C PHE A 148 -11.64 -0.59 4.09
N ASN A 149 -11.00 -1.25 3.13
CA ASN A 149 -11.65 -2.27 2.30
C ASN A 149 -11.88 -3.60 3.03
N ALA A 150 -11.18 -3.83 4.15
CA ALA A 150 -11.44 -4.92 5.09
C ALA A 150 -12.76 -4.76 5.85
N LYS A 151 -13.35 -3.56 5.87
CA LYS A 151 -14.53 -3.26 6.66
C LYS A 151 -15.81 -3.81 6.05
N GLU A 152 -16.74 -4.12 6.93
CA GLU A 152 -18.04 -4.65 6.61
C GLU A 152 -19.01 -3.53 6.22
N LEU A 153 -19.81 -3.82 5.19
CA LEU A 153 -20.91 -2.99 4.72
C LEU A 153 -22.19 -3.82 4.79
N THR A 154 -23.24 -3.23 5.36
CA THR A 154 -24.58 -3.83 5.31
C THR A 154 -25.12 -3.83 3.89
N TYR A 155 -24.88 -2.75 3.14
CA TYR A 155 -25.25 -2.59 1.74
C TYR A 155 -23.99 -2.29 0.93
N PRO A 156 -23.49 -3.24 0.12
CA PRO A 156 -22.27 -3.02 -0.67
C PRO A 156 -22.36 -1.82 -1.63
N GLU A 157 -23.55 -1.52 -2.15
CA GLU A 157 -23.85 -0.36 -3.01
C GLU A 157 -23.58 0.99 -2.32
N ASP A 158 -23.50 1.03 -0.99
CA ASP A 158 -23.19 2.24 -0.22
C ASP A 158 -21.70 2.60 -0.19
N LEU A 159 -20.84 1.71 -0.67
CA LEU A 159 -19.39 1.90 -0.63
C LEU A 159 -18.93 3.25 -1.22
N PRO A 160 -19.41 3.72 -2.40
CA PRO A 160 -18.98 5.00 -2.95
C PRO A 160 -19.30 6.18 -2.02
N TYR A 161 -20.48 6.18 -1.39
CA TYR A 161 -20.88 7.21 -0.44
C TYR A 161 -20.10 7.14 0.87
N THR A 162 -19.81 5.92 1.32
CA THR A 162 -18.98 5.64 2.49
C THR A 162 -17.53 6.08 2.27
N PHE A 163 -17.05 6.08 1.02
CA PHE A 163 -15.70 6.51 0.68
C PHE A 163 -15.58 7.98 0.26
N ALA A 164 -16.68 8.59 -0.21
CA ALA A 164 -16.69 9.93 -0.82
C ALA A 164 -16.01 11.02 0.02
N GLY A 165 -16.17 10.99 1.34
CA GLY A 165 -15.52 11.93 2.25
C GLY A 165 -13.99 11.84 2.21
N MET A 166 -13.44 10.62 2.18
CA MET A 166 -12.00 10.38 2.05
C MET A 166 -11.49 10.74 0.66
N ALA A 167 -12.21 10.34 -0.39
CA ALA A 167 -11.87 10.71 -1.77
C ALA A 167 -11.78 12.24 -1.94
N THR A 168 -12.74 12.98 -1.37
CA THR A 168 -12.74 14.45 -1.41
C THR A 168 -11.55 15.04 -0.66
N MET A 169 -11.20 14.47 0.51
CA MET A 169 -10.05 14.90 1.29
C MET A 169 -8.73 14.65 0.56
N LEU A 170 -8.58 13.47 -0.05
CA LEU A 170 -7.38 13.06 -0.78
C LEU A 170 -7.22 13.82 -2.11
N SER A 171 -8.32 14.24 -2.74
CA SER A 171 -8.27 15.02 -3.98
C SER A 171 -7.56 16.38 -3.84
N ARG A 172 -7.23 16.80 -2.60
CA ARG A 172 -6.42 18.00 -2.32
C ARG A 172 -4.93 17.84 -2.60
N SER A 173 -4.40 16.61 -2.55
CA SER A 173 -3.00 16.32 -2.85
C SER A 173 -2.83 15.46 -4.09
N PHE A 174 -3.81 14.60 -4.39
CA PHE A 174 -3.80 13.77 -5.59
C PHE A 174 -4.35 14.53 -6.79
N VAL A 175 -3.45 14.95 -7.70
CA VAL A 175 -3.79 15.64 -8.95
C VAL A 175 -4.76 14.80 -9.78
N GLY A 176 -5.83 15.42 -10.29
CA GLY A 176 -6.91 14.73 -11.01
C GLY A 176 -7.88 13.95 -10.11
N GLY A 177 -7.69 13.98 -8.79
CA GLY A 177 -8.61 13.41 -7.81
C GLY A 177 -8.57 11.88 -7.71
N ILE A 178 -9.64 11.32 -7.14
CA ILE A 178 -9.81 9.88 -6.92
C ILE A 178 -11.00 9.37 -7.75
N ILE A 179 -10.76 8.40 -8.62
CA ILE A 179 -11.73 7.84 -9.57
C ILE A 179 -12.06 6.41 -9.18
N CYS A 180 -13.29 6.15 -8.76
CA CYS A 180 -13.75 4.86 -8.24
C CYS A 180 -12.77 4.28 -7.21
N GLY A 181 -12.21 5.12 -6.35
CA GLY A 181 -11.20 4.67 -5.38
C GLY A 181 -9.80 4.47 -5.95
N LEU A 182 -9.43 4.93 -7.14
CA LEU A 182 -8.03 4.92 -7.59
C LEU A 182 -7.53 6.36 -7.83
N PRO A 183 -6.33 6.72 -7.36
CA PRO A 183 -5.76 8.06 -7.60
C PRO A 183 -5.44 8.26 -9.08
N ALA A 184 -6.04 9.28 -9.70
CA ALA A 184 -5.92 9.56 -11.13
C ALA A 184 -4.46 9.82 -11.55
N MET A 185 -3.72 10.60 -10.76
CA MET A 185 -2.31 10.87 -11.09
C MET A 185 -1.41 9.64 -11.08
N PHE A 186 -1.81 8.52 -10.46
CA PHE A 186 -1.05 7.26 -10.40
C PHE A 186 -1.79 6.12 -11.12
N PHE A 187 -2.72 6.42 -12.02
CA PHE A 187 -3.75 5.45 -12.46
C PHE A 187 -3.18 4.12 -12.99
N ASP A 188 -2.12 4.15 -13.82
CA ASP A 188 -1.48 2.95 -14.36
C ASP A 188 -0.90 2.03 -13.27
N VAL A 189 -0.30 2.63 -12.23
CA VAL A 189 0.23 1.90 -11.07
C VAL A 189 -0.92 1.46 -10.16
N ALA A 190 -1.90 2.33 -9.94
CA ALA A 190 -3.04 2.10 -9.06
C ALA A 190 -3.86 0.89 -9.51
N LEU A 191 -3.99 0.65 -10.82
CA LEU A 191 -4.67 -0.54 -11.38
C LEU A 191 -3.99 -1.88 -11.03
N LEU A 192 -2.72 -1.85 -10.61
CA LEU A 192 -1.93 -3.05 -10.28
C LEU A 192 -2.21 -3.62 -8.89
N TRP A 193 -3.21 -3.10 -8.18
CA TRP A 193 -3.62 -3.63 -6.88
C TRP A 193 -3.89 -5.13 -6.99
N GLY A 194 -3.41 -5.92 -6.04
CA GLY A 194 -3.66 -7.35 -5.91
C GLY A 194 -4.57 -7.65 -4.73
N SER A 195 -4.67 -8.92 -4.37
CA SER A 195 -5.32 -9.32 -3.11
C SER A 195 -4.29 -9.84 -2.13
N HIS A 196 -4.35 -9.33 -0.90
CA HIS A 196 -3.44 -9.70 0.18
C HIS A 196 -3.77 -11.10 0.71
N GLU A 197 -5.06 -11.36 0.93
CA GLU A 197 -5.58 -12.66 1.35
C GLU A 197 -6.14 -13.41 0.14
N ALA A 198 -5.99 -14.72 0.05
CA ALA A 198 -6.34 -15.46 -1.16
C ALA A 198 -7.84 -15.78 -1.31
N CYS A 199 -8.75 -14.82 -1.10
CA CYS A 199 -10.16 -14.98 -1.44
C CYS A 199 -10.94 -13.65 -1.43
N MET A 200 -10.50 -12.65 -2.19
CA MET A 200 -11.30 -11.43 -2.35
C MET A 200 -12.63 -11.74 -3.06
N LYS A 201 -13.74 -11.35 -2.43
CA LYS A 201 -15.10 -11.63 -2.92
C LYS A 201 -15.65 -10.47 -3.70
N ARG A 202 -16.38 -10.75 -4.78
CA ARG A 202 -17.07 -9.70 -5.55
C ARG A 202 -18.22 -9.13 -4.71
N ARG A 203 -18.28 -7.80 -4.58
CA ARG A 203 -19.41 -7.12 -3.93
C ARG A 203 -20.63 -7.15 -4.84
N VAL A 204 -21.70 -7.79 -4.39
CA VAL A 204 -22.99 -7.87 -5.11
C VAL A 204 -24.03 -7.05 -4.34
N PRO A 205 -24.74 -6.10 -5.00
CA PRO A 205 -25.79 -5.31 -4.36
C PRO A 205 -26.93 -6.18 -3.81
N LEU A 206 -27.50 -5.82 -2.65
CA LEU A 206 -28.67 -6.55 -2.13
C LEU A 206 -29.97 -6.17 -2.85
N ALA A 207 -30.10 -4.91 -3.27
CA ALA A 207 -31.34 -4.39 -3.84
C ALA A 207 -31.59 -4.82 -5.30
N VAL A 208 -30.56 -5.30 -6.01
CA VAL A 208 -30.66 -5.69 -7.43
C VAL A 208 -30.46 -7.19 -7.54
N GLN A 209 -31.56 -7.94 -7.70
CA GLN A 209 -31.53 -9.40 -7.93
C GLN A 209 -31.15 -9.77 -9.38
N ASP A 210 -31.02 -8.77 -10.26
CA ASP A 210 -30.52 -9.02 -11.62
C ASP A 210 -28.99 -9.03 -11.59
N GLU A 211 -28.40 -10.24 -11.68
CA GLU A 211 -26.95 -10.45 -11.78
C GLU A 211 -26.30 -9.65 -12.93
N ALA A 212 -27.10 -9.11 -13.85
CA ALA A 212 -26.61 -8.34 -15.00
C ALA A 212 -26.21 -6.88 -14.70
N VAL A 213 -26.54 -6.32 -13.53
CA VAL A 213 -26.23 -4.91 -13.20
C VAL A 213 -25.16 -4.86 -12.11
N ASP A 214 -23.90 -5.01 -12.53
CA ASP A 214 -22.74 -4.69 -11.70
C ASP A 214 -22.72 -3.18 -11.42
N ILE A 215 -23.16 -2.78 -10.23
CA ILE A 215 -23.16 -1.36 -9.82
C ILE A 215 -21.72 -0.87 -9.59
N LEU A 216 -20.88 -1.70 -8.98
CA LEU A 216 -19.49 -1.34 -8.63
C LEU A 216 -18.52 -1.83 -9.70
N PRO A 217 -17.43 -1.11 -10.02
CA PRO A 217 -16.56 -1.53 -11.10
C PRO A 217 -15.63 -2.70 -10.74
N SER A 218 -15.43 -3.67 -11.66
CA SER A 218 -14.55 -4.82 -11.39
C SER A 218 -13.06 -4.47 -11.43
N TRP A 219 -12.68 -3.43 -12.18
CA TRP A 219 -11.29 -2.97 -12.30
C TRP A 219 -10.78 -2.20 -11.07
N SER A 220 -11.68 -1.74 -10.21
CA SER A 220 -11.34 -1.07 -8.95
C SER A 220 -11.47 -2.04 -7.77
N TRP A 221 -10.61 -1.88 -6.76
CA TRP A 221 -10.76 -2.58 -5.48
C TRP A 221 -12.13 -2.32 -4.82
N MET A 222 -12.81 -1.21 -5.17
CA MET A 222 -14.15 -0.92 -4.68
C MET A 222 -15.15 -2.02 -5.02
N GLY A 223 -14.93 -2.73 -6.13
CA GLY A 223 -15.75 -3.86 -6.52
C GLY A 223 -15.59 -5.10 -5.63
N TRP A 224 -14.62 -5.12 -4.72
CA TRP A 224 -14.19 -6.35 -4.05
C TRP A 224 -14.12 -6.16 -2.54
N GLN A 225 -14.47 -7.21 -1.80
CA GLN A 225 -14.36 -7.26 -0.35
C GLN A 225 -13.11 -8.03 0.05
N GLY A 226 -12.29 -7.42 0.91
CA GLY A 226 -11.04 -7.99 1.41
C GLY A 226 -9.90 -6.98 1.41
N ARG A 227 -8.75 -7.37 1.95
CA ARG A 227 -7.54 -6.54 1.98
C ARG A 227 -6.82 -6.59 0.63
N ILE A 228 -6.44 -5.42 0.12
CA ILE A 228 -5.67 -5.33 -1.11
C ILE A 228 -4.19 -5.60 -0.83
N ASP A 229 -3.52 -6.23 -1.78
CA ASP A 229 -2.06 -6.22 -1.87
C ASP A 229 -1.65 -5.01 -2.71
N ALA A 230 -0.85 -4.12 -2.13
CA ALA A 230 -0.39 -2.89 -2.78
C ALA A 230 1.12 -2.92 -3.05
N ASP A 231 1.79 -4.08 -3.00
CA ASP A 231 3.24 -4.13 -3.21
C ASP A 231 3.64 -3.62 -4.61
N ALA A 232 2.82 -3.88 -5.65
CA ALA A 232 3.05 -3.32 -6.99
C ALA A 232 3.00 -1.78 -7.04
N TRP A 233 2.34 -1.13 -6.07
CA TRP A 233 2.26 0.33 -5.97
C TRP A 233 3.58 0.97 -5.52
N ARG A 234 4.55 0.19 -5.02
CA ARG A 234 5.90 0.69 -4.72
C ARG A 234 6.55 1.37 -5.91
N SER A 235 6.26 0.91 -7.12
CA SER A 235 6.77 1.50 -8.36
C SER A 235 6.31 2.94 -8.64
N GLY A 236 5.27 3.43 -7.94
CA GLY A 236 4.85 4.84 -7.96
C GLY A 236 5.55 5.71 -6.91
N ASN A 237 6.39 5.13 -6.05
CA ASN A 237 7.11 5.83 -4.99
C ASN A 237 8.61 6.01 -5.30
N ASP A 238 9.05 5.67 -6.51
CA ASP A 238 10.45 5.84 -6.96
C ASP A 238 10.90 7.31 -7.00
N CYS A 239 9.96 8.25 -6.93
CA CYS A 239 10.25 9.67 -6.73
C CYS A 239 10.86 9.98 -5.36
N PHE A 240 10.66 9.17 -4.33
CA PHE A 240 11.18 9.42 -2.98
C PHE A 240 12.59 8.84 -2.83
N LEU A 241 13.57 9.64 -2.35
CA LEU A 241 14.94 9.11 -2.18
C LEU A 241 15.00 8.00 -1.13
N GLN A 242 14.15 8.03 -0.10
CA GLN A 242 14.08 6.95 0.88
C GLN A 242 13.75 5.59 0.23
N ALA A 243 13.06 5.58 -0.91
CA ALA A 243 12.71 4.35 -1.63
C ALA A 243 13.89 3.79 -2.45
N LEU A 244 15.01 4.50 -2.60
CA LEU A 244 16.16 4.07 -3.43
C LEU A 244 16.94 2.89 -2.84
N GLY A 245 16.89 2.70 -1.52
CA GLY A 245 17.51 1.53 -0.87
C GLY A 245 16.64 0.26 -0.85
N GLU A 246 15.41 0.32 -1.36
CA GLU A 246 14.54 -0.86 -1.50
C GLU A 246 14.64 -1.39 -2.93
N ALA A 247 14.56 -2.71 -3.14
CA ALA A 247 14.65 -3.34 -4.46
C ALA A 247 13.62 -2.73 -5.44
N GLN A 248 14.06 -1.75 -6.23
CA GLN A 248 13.16 -0.83 -6.93
C GLN A 248 12.56 -1.48 -8.16
N THR A 249 11.26 -1.29 -8.30
CA THR A 249 10.54 -1.60 -9.53
C THR A 249 10.07 -0.28 -10.14
N HIS A 250 10.14 -0.18 -11.46
CA HIS A 250 9.68 0.98 -12.19
C HIS A 250 8.49 0.60 -13.06
N THR A 251 7.52 1.51 -13.15
CA THR A 251 6.36 1.38 -14.04
C THR A 251 6.40 2.47 -15.10
N VAL A 252 6.18 2.07 -16.35
CA VAL A 252 6.08 2.95 -17.52
C VAL A 252 4.67 2.84 -18.10
N PRO A 253 3.84 3.90 -18.00
CA PRO A 253 2.53 3.95 -18.62
C PRO A 253 2.57 3.69 -20.14
N THR A 254 1.69 2.82 -20.63
CA THR A 254 1.58 2.53 -22.09
C THR A 254 0.16 2.70 -22.63
N VAL A 255 -0.82 2.89 -21.75
CA VAL A 255 -2.24 2.94 -22.12
C VAL A 255 -2.77 4.36 -21.89
N VAL A 256 -3.56 4.85 -22.85
CA VAL A 256 -4.34 6.08 -22.66
C VAL A 256 -5.73 5.70 -22.14
N TRP A 257 -6.00 6.06 -20.89
CA TRP A 257 -7.23 5.72 -20.18
C TRP A 257 -8.29 6.82 -20.30
N PHE A 258 -9.54 6.38 -20.38
CA PHE A 258 -10.73 7.23 -20.39
C PHE A 258 -11.78 6.67 -19.44
N VAL A 259 -12.47 7.54 -18.73
CA VAL A 259 -13.59 7.16 -17.86
C VAL A 259 -14.86 7.91 -18.23
N ARG A 260 -16.00 7.31 -17.91
CA ARG A 260 -17.32 7.93 -18.07
C ARG A 260 -18.31 7.39 -17.03
N GLU A 261 -19.36 8.14 -16.76
CA GLU A 261 -20.38 7.77 -15.77
C GLU A 261 -21.38 6.77 -16.35
N SER A 262 -21.80 6.99 -17.59
CA SER A 262 -22.76 6.17 -18.32
C SER A 262 -22.36 6.06 -19.80
N VAL A 263 -23.07 5.24 -20.58
CA VAL A 263 -22.74 5.06 -21.99
C VAL A 263 -23.06 6.30 -22.84
N GLU A 264 -23.92 7.16 -22.32
CA GLU A 264 -24.39 8.42 -22.91
C GLU A 264 -23.48 9.61 -22.58
N THR A 265 -22.65 9.51 -21.54
CA THR A 265 -21.74 10.59 -21.14
C THR A 265 -20.43 10.59 -21.92
N ASP A 266 -19.85 11.79 -22.07
CA ASP A 266 -18.56 11.99 -22.74
C ASP A 266 -17.41 11.26 -22.05
N LEU A 267 -16.41 10.89 -22.84
CA LEU A 267 -15.17 10.28 -22.35
C LEU A 267 -14.26 11.36 -21.73
N ILE A 268 -13.89 11.16 -20.47
CA ILE A 268 -12.92 12.00 -19.76
C ILE A 268 -11.59 11.26 -19.73
N LYS A 269 -10.54 11.87 -20.28
CA LYS A 269 -9.18 11.30 -20.26
C LYS A 269 -8.65 11.30 -18.82
N VAL A 270 -8.06 10.18 -18.40
CA VAL A 270 -7.35 10.06 -17.12
C VAL A 270 -5.86 10.29 -17.38
N GLU A 271 -5.26 11.24 -16.66
CA GLU A 271 -3.83 11.55 -16.81
C GLU A 271 -3.00 11.02 -15.64
N SER A 272 -2.14 10.04 -15.91
CA SER A 272 -1.07 9.64 -15.00
C SER A 272 0.05 10.67 -15.03
N THR A 273 0.05 11.59 -14.07
CA THR A 273 0.98 12.73 -14.04
C THR A 273 2.25 12.47 -13.23
N TRP A 274 2.25 11.46 -12.37
CA TRP A 274 3.32 11.19 -11.40
C TRP A 274 4.73 11.06 -12.00
N CYS A 275 4.85 10.43 -13.18
CA CYS A 275 6.13 10.20 -13.84
C CYS A 275 6.52 11.30 -14.84
N LYS A 276 5.72 12.37 -15.02
CA LYS A 276 5.95 13.39 -16.06
C LYS A 276 7.35 14.00 -15.98
N HIS A 277 7.82 14.39 -14.79
CA HIS A 277 9.14 14.98 -14.62
C HIS A 277 10.28 13.97 -14.73
N ARG A 278 10.06 12.71 -14.29
CA ARG A 278 11.02 11.62 -14.51
C ARG A 278 11.29 11.47 -16.00
N THR A 279 10.24 11.32 -16.80
CA THR A 279 10.31 11.22 -18.25
C THR A 279 11.02 12.45 -18.88
N GLN A 280 10.72 13.67 -18.43
CA GLN A 280 11.40 14.89 -18.90
C GLN A 280 12.91 14.89 -18.60
N ILE A 281 13.31 14.39 -17.42
CA ILE A 281 14.72 14.36 -17.00
C ILE A 281 15.49 13.24 -17.72
N GLU A 282 14.92 12.04 -17.75
CA GLU A 282 15.57 10.83 -18.28
C GLU A 282 15.59 10.79 -19.81
N GLU A 283 14.47 11.11 -20.47
CA GLU A 283 14.36 11.00 -21.93
C GLU A 283 14.74 12.29 -22.66
N TYR A 284 14.38 13.45 -22.09
CA TYR A 284 14.54 14.76 -22.74
C TYR A 284 15.69 15.60 -22.17
N GLY A 285 16.41 15.09 -21.16
CA GLY A 285 17.58 15.76 -20.59
C GLY A 285 17.27 17.08 -19.87
N ALA A 286 16.03 17.30 -19.44
CA ALA A 286 15.56 18.54 -18.81
C ALA A 286 16.04 18.72 -17.35
N LYS A 287 17.31 18.42 -17.06
CA LYS A 287 17.89 18.37 -15.71
C LYS A 287 17.79 19.71 -14.96
N ASP A 288 17.79 20.84 -15.68
CA ASP A 288 17.75 22.19 -15.11
C ASP A 288 16.33 22.77 -14.95
N ALA A 289 15.30 22.09 -15.45
CA ALA A 289 13.92 22.54 -15.33
C ALA A 289 13.36 22.16 -13.94
N VAL A 290 13.41 23.09 -12.99
CA VAL A 290 12.84 22.90 -11.64
C VAL A 290 11.45 23.57 -11.60
N PRO A 291 10.37 22.83 -11.30
CA PRO A 291 9.03 23.41 -11.20
C PRO A 291 8.90 24.43 -10.04
N PRO A 292 7.88 25.31 -10.06
CA PRO A 292 7.62 26.22 -8.95
C PRO A 292 7.48 25.48 -7.60
N GLY A 293 8.03 26.08 -6.53
CA GLY A 293 8.03 25.49 -5.18
C GLY A 293 9.09 24.39 -4.95
N TRP A 294 9.76 23.93 -6.01
CA TRP A 294 10.83 22.94 -5.90
C TRP A 294 12.21 23.60 -5.91
N SER A 295 13.15 22.94 -5.21
CA SER A 295 14.56 23.32 -5.16
C SER A 295 15.45 22.11 -5.44
N ARG A 296 16.52 22.32 -6.19
CA ARG A 296 17.50 21.28 -6.54
C ARG A 296 18.77 21.47 -5.70
N HIS A 297 19.24 20.42 -5.04
CA HIS A 297 20.44 20.44 -4.21
C HIS A 297 21.23 19.14 -4.33
N ARG A 298 22.52 19.18 -3.98
CA ARG A 298 23.42 18.02 -4.11
C ARG A 298 23.25 17.07 -2.93
N ILE A 299 23.25 15.76 -3.20
CA ILE A 299 23.26 14.74 -2.14
C ILE A 299 24.62 14.75 -1.43
N PRO A 300 24.69 14.85 -0.09
CA PRO A 300 25.95 14.77 0.65
C PRO A 300 26.55 13.36 0.61
N LEU A 301 27.88 13.26 0.46
CA LEU A 301 28.58 11.96 0.33
C LEU A 301 28.32 10.99 1.49
N ARG A 302 28.17 11.51 2.71
CA ARG A 302 27.90 10.68 3.91
C ARG A 302 26.53 10.00 3.86
N ASP A 303 25.62 10.53 3.04
CA ASP A 303 24.23 10.10 2.92
C ASP A 303 24.00 9.26 1.64
N LEU A 304 25.01 9.14 0.77
CA LEU A 304 25.05 8.09 -0.27
C LEU A 304 25.46 6.77 0.42
N VAL A 305 24.54 5.83 0.59
CA VAL A 305 24.82 4.51 1.18
C VAL A 305 25.18 3.52 0.06
N ARG A 306 26.05 2.54 0.34
CA ARG A 306 26.47 1.50 -0.63
C ARG A 306 25.23 0.83 -1.26
N GLY A 307 25.05 1.08 -2.56
CA GLY A 307 23.85 0.76 -3.34
C GLY A 307 23.49 1.91 -4.29
N ASP A 308 23.88 3.14 -3.94
CA ASP A 308 23.61 4.37 -4.68
C ASP A 308 24.56 4.65 -5.87
N TYR A 309 25.45 3.71 -6.23
CA TYR A 309 26.43 3.93 -7.32
C TYR A 309 25.75 4.05 -8.69
N ASP A 310 24.53 3.52 -8.83
CA ASP A 310 23.73 3.56 -10.05
C ASP A 310 22.87 4.82 -10.21
N LEU A 311 23.01 5.81 -9.33
CA LEU A 311 22.45 7.16 -9.56
C LEU A 311 23.17 7.95 -10.67
N LEU A 312 23.81 7.22 -11.61
CA LEU A 312 24.36 7.59 -12.92
C LEU A 312 25.90 7.64 -13.08
N ASN A 313 26.67 6.91 -12.25
CA ASN A 313 28.14 6.73 -12.35
C ASN A 313 28.99 8.03 -12.23
N HIS A 314 29.69 8.19 -11.10
CA HIS A 314 30.27 9.47 -10.67
C HIS A 314 31.76 9.41 -10.28
N PRO A 315 32.59 10.36 -10.77
CA PRO A 315 33.86 10.71 -10.10
C PRO A 315 33.93 12.10 -9.42
N ASP A 316 33.08 13.11 -9.71
CA ASP A 316 32.88 14.33 -8.87
C ASP A 316 31.57 15.16 -9.16
N GLY A 317 30.62 14.66 -9.97
CA GLY A 317 29.30 15.27 -10.27
C GLY A 317 28.08 14.65 -9.56
N ARG A 318 27.92 14.90 -8.25
CA ARG A 318 27.03 14.17 -7.30
C ARG A 318 25.58 14.10 -7.77
N PRO A 319 24.84 12.99 -7.48
CA PRO A 319 23.43 12.93 -7.81
C PRO A 319 22.66 14.06 -7.14
N TRP A 320 21.63 14.53 -7.83
CA TRP A 320 20.81 15.66 -7.41
C TRP A 320 19.58 15.15 -6.69
N ALA A 321 19.21 15.86 -5.63
CA ALA A 321 17.98 15.71 -4.90
C ALA A 321 17.08 16.92 -5.14
N TYR A 322 15.79 16.69 -5.12
CA TYR A 322 14.77 17.72 -5.21
C TYR A 322 14.02 17.81 -3.89
N ARG A 323 13.67 19.02 -3.47
CA ARG A 323 12.87 19.26 -2.26
C ARG A 323 11.83 20.33 -2.54
N HIS A 324 10.58 20.03 -2.20
CA HIS A 324 9.50 21.01 -2.22
C HIS A 324 9.49 21.83 -0.93
N GLU A 325 9.11 23.10 -1.00
CA GLU A 325 9.05 24.01 0.14
C GLU A 325 8.17 23.51 1.30
N SER A 326 7.11 22.75 1.00
CA SER A 326 6.23 22.15 2.00
C SER A 326 6.90 21.08 2.87
N CYS A 327 8.04 20.52 2.44
CA CYS A 327 8.82 19.55 3.22
C CYS A 327 9.79 20.22 4.21
N ARG A 328 9.99 21.55 4.10
CA ARG A 328 11.02 22.24 4.89
C ARG A 328 10.63 22.29 6.35
N LYS A 329 11.43 21.67 7.23
CA LYS A 329 11.32 21.90 8.67
C LYS A 329 11.87 23.29 9.02
N PRO A 330 11.18 24.09 9.85
CA PRO A 330 11.61 25.45 10.19
C PRO A 330 12.99 25.53 10.86
N ASP A 331 13.35 24.50 11.64
CA ASP A 331 14.44 24.57 12.63
C ASP A 331 15.65 23.68 12.31
N ILE A 332 15.61 22.88 11.23
CA ILE A 332 16.67 21.91 10.87
C ILE A 332 16.89 21.94 9.36
N ASP A 333 18.06 22.43 8.92
CA ASP A 333 18.49 22.44 7.51
C ASP A 333 19.54 21.34 7.26
N GLU A 334 19.28 20.14 7.77
CA GLU A 334 20.11 18.97 7.52
C GLU A 334 19.51 18.14 6.37
N PHE A 335 20.37 17.53 5.55
CA PHE A 335 19.90 16.62 4.50
C PHE A 335 19.30 15.36 5.13
N ALA A 336 18.07 15.02 4.74
CA ALA A 336 17.40 13.81 5.19
C ALA A 336 16.66 13.13 4.03
N LEU A 337 16.89 11.82 3.83
CA LEU A 337 16.33 11.07 2.69
C LEU A 337 14.78 11.15 2.61
N HIS A 338 14.09 11.23 3.75
CA HIS A 338 12.62 11.29 3.82
C HIS A 338 12.01 12.66 3.43
N GLU A 339 12.84 13.70 3.27
CA GLU A 339 12.39 15.03 2.85
C GLU A 339 12.74 15.33 1.39
N ASN A 340 13.41 14.39 0.72
CA ASN A 340 14.04 14.60 -0.58
C ASN A 340 13.59 13.58 -1.63
N PHE A 341 13.63 14.02 -2.88
CA PHE A 341 13.08 13.32 -4.03
C PHE A 341 14.15 13.12 -5.11
N ALA A 342 14.07 12.01 -5.83
CA ALA A 342 14.89 11.73 -7.01
C ALA A 342 14.53 12.66 -8.18
N PHE A 343 13.24 13.02 -8.28
CA PHE A 343 12.71 13.98 -9.25
C PHE A 343 11.45 14.66 -8.70
N PRO A 344 11.11 15.88 -9.15
CA PRO A 344 9.87 16.56 -8.75
C PRO A 344 8.62 15.77 -9.15
N ILE A 345 7.52 15.94 -8.40
CA ILE A 345 6.20 15.43 -8.80
C ILE A 345 5.20 16.57 -8.95
N PRO A 346 4.22 16.47 -9.86
CA PRO A 346 3.15 17.46 -9.95
C PRO A 346 2.34 17.50 -8.64
N LEU A 347 2.08 18.70 -8.15
CA LEU A 347 1.27 18.96 -6.96
C LEU A 347 -0.05 19.60 -7.37
N ALA A 348 -1.07 19.44 -6.53
CA ALA A 348 -2.35 20.10 -6.76
C ALA A 348 -2.18 21.62 -6.67
N SER A 349 -2.58 22.32 -7.74
CA SER A 349 -2.59 23.79 -7.80
C SER A 349 -3.94 24.31 -7.31
N ASP A 350 -3.92 25.42 -6.58
CA ASP A 350 -5.14 26.17 -6.23
C ASP A 350 -5.65 26.99 -7.44
N ASP A 351 -4.87 27.10 -8.52
CA ASP A 351 -5.26 27.79 -9.75
C ASP A 351 -6.28 26.94 -10.56
N PRO A 352 -7.51 27.43 -10.76
CA PRO A 352 -8.53 26.73 -11.53
C PRO A 352 -8.14 26.46 -12.99
N GLU A 353 -7.26 27.27 -13.59
CA GLU A 353 -6.83 27.10 -14.99
C GLU A 353 -5.82 25.95 -15.16
N GLU A 354 -5.10 25.60 -14.09
CA GLU A 354 -4.12 24.51 -14.07
C GLU A 354 -4.71 23.17 -13.57
N GLN A 355 -5.94 23.20 -13.05
CA GLN A 355 -6.62 22.00 -12.55
C GLN A 355 -7.08 21.10 -13.70
N LEU A 356 -6.64 19.84 -13.67
CA LEU A 356 -7.21 18.81 -14.53
C LEU A 356 -8.71 18.67 -14.25
N VAL A 357 -9.49 18.42 -15.31
CA VAL A 357 -10.91 18.08 -15.19
C VAL A 357 -11.01 16.75 -14.42
N ALA A 358 -11.26 16.85 -13.11
CA ALA A 358 -11.43 15.68 -12.25
C ALA A 358 -12.79 15.03 -12.57
N PRO A 359 -12.82 13.73 -12.96
CA PRO A 359 -14.07 13.00 -13.05
C PRO A 359 -14.81 13.02 -11.71
N LYS A 360 -16.13 12.81 -11.74
CA LYS A 360 -16.86 12.51 -10.50
C LYS A 360 -16.18 11.31 -9.81
N ILE A 361 -16.21 11.29 -8.47
CA ILE A 361 -15.60 10.20 -7.68
C ILE A 361 -16.08 8.83 -8.15
N PHE A 362 -17.32 8.74 -8.63
CA PHE A 362 -17.89 7.52 -9.16
C PHE A 362 -18.17 7.63 -10.67
N THR A 363 -17.20 7.22 -11.48
CA THR A 363 -17.32 7.06 -12.94
C THR A 363 -16.86 5.65 -13.33
N PRO A 364 -17.76 4.66 -13.29
CA PRO A 364 -17.38 3.24 -13.26
C PRO A 364 -16.98 2.66 -14.61
N LEU A 365 -17.32 3.31 -15.73
CA LEU A 365 -17.01 2.78 -17.05
C LEU A 365 -15.60 3.21 -17.47
N LEU A 366 -14.67 2.26 -17.48
CA LEU A 366 -13.28 2.48 -17.89
C LEU A 366 -13.08 2.02 -19.34
N SER A 367 -12.34 2.80 -20.12
CA SER A 367 -11.95 2.45 -21.48
C SER A 367 -10.50 2.82 -21.75
N GLY A 368 -9.83 2.08 -22.63
CA GLY A 368 -8.44 2.37 -22.99
C GLY A 368 -7.99 1.65 -24.24
N CYS A 369 -7.08 2.28 -24.98
CA CYS A 369 -6.42 1.67 -26.13
C CYS A 369 -5.20 0.89 -25.65
N THR A 370 -5.23 -0.43 -25.77
CA THR A 370 -4.13 -1.30 -25.34
C THR A 370 -3.93 -2.47 -26.29
N GLU A 371 -2.89 -3.27 -26.04
CA GLU A 371 -2.65 -4.53 -26.72
C GLU A 371 -3.24 -5.69 -25.92
N ARG A 372 -3.70 -6.71 -26.64
CA ARG A 372 -4.10 -7.99 -26.07
C ARG A 372 -3.38 -9.15 -26.71
N THR A 373 -3.25 -10.23 -25.94
CA THR A 373 -2.73 -11.51 -26.39
C THR A 373 -3.44 -12.66 -25.69
N TRP A 374 -3.13 -13.88 -26.11
CA TRP A 374 -3.60 -15.10 -25.48
C TRP A 374 -2.43 -15.95 -25.01
N LEU A 375 -2.45 -16.32 -23.74
CA LEU A 375 -1.51 -17.26 -23.13
C LEU A 375 -2.29 -18.36 -22.41
N TYR A 376 -1.59 -19.28 -21.74
CA TYR A 376 -2.19 -20.40 -21.03
C TYR A 376 -1.83 -20.37 -19.55
N LEU A 377 -2.76 -20.80 -18.70
CA LEU A 377 -2.48 -21.03 -17.28
C LEU A 377 -1.65 -22.30 -17.10
N GLY A 378 -0.45 -22.12 -16.56
CA GLY A 378 0.44 -23.17 -16.10
C GLY A 378 0.21 -23.55 -14.63
N GLN A 379 1.12 -24.34 -14.08
CA GLN A 379 1.03 -24.84 -12.70
C GLN A 379 1.03 -23.69 -11.67
N ARG A 380 0.41 -23.96 -10.51
CA ARG A 380 0.51 -23.05 -9.36
C ARG A 380 1.95 -23.04 -8.85
N GLY A 381 2.43 -21.84 -8.55
CA GLY A 381 3.69 -21.63 -7.87
C GLY A 381 3.61 -21.96 -6.38
N PRO A 382 4.69 -21.69 -5.63
CA PRO A 382 4.79 -22.02 -4.21
C PRO A 382 3.72 -21.30 -3.38
N GLU A 383 3.25 -21.96 -2.31
CA GLU A 383 2.36 -21.36 -1.33
C GLU A 383 2.99 -20.09 -0.74
N ARG A 384 2.18 -19.05 -0.54
CA ARG A 384 2.62 -17.83 0.15
C ARG A 384 2.17 -17.85 1.60
N SER A 385 2.99 -17.32 2.49
CA SER A 385 2.64 -17.11 3.89
C SER A 385 2.18 -15.67 4.07
N VAL A 386 0.97 -15.50 4.60
CA VAL A 386 0.38 -14.18 4.87
C VAL A 386 0.06 -14.08 6.35
N GLU A 387 0.48 -12.97 6.96
CA GLU A 387 0.11 -12.61 8.31
C GLU A 387 -1.29 -11.98 8.31
N ASP A 388 -2.21 -12.53 9.11
CA ASP A 388 -3.50 -11.91 9.36
C ASP A 388 -3.32 -10.64 10.21
N ALA A 389 -3.84 -9.52 9.71
CA ALA A 389 -3.57 -8.22 10.31
C ALA A 389 -4.23 -8.02 11.69
N GLU A 390 -5.24 -8.82 12.05
CA GLU A 390 -5.98 -8.69 13.31
C GLU A 390 -5.48 -9.65 14.39
N THR A 391 -5.22 -10.89 14.00
CA THR A 391 -4.81 -11.98 14.90
C THR A 391 -3.30 -12.19 14.97
N HIS A 392 -2.53 -11.60 14.05
CA HIS A 392 -1.10 -11.86 13.85
C HIS A 392 -0.78 -13.35 13.57
N ALA A 393 -1.79 -14.14 13.22
CA ALA A 393 -1.62 -15.53 12.84
C ALA A 393 -1.11 -15.63 11.40
N TRP A 394 -0.18 -16.54 11.17
CA TRP A 394 0.33 -16.81 9.83
C TRP A 394 -0.51 -17.90 9.18
N HIS A 395 -1.01 -17.63 7.98
CA HIS A 395 -1.78 -18.56 7.17
C HIS A 395 -1.07 -18.81 5.84
N ARG A 396 -1.15 -20.05 5.35
CA ARG A 396 -0.70 -20.38 4.00
C ARG A 396 -1.83 -20.16 3.02
N ILE A 397 -1.49 -19.55 1.90
CA ILE A 397 -2.41 -19.30 0.79
C ILE A 397 -1.85 -19.87 -0.51
N PRO A 398 -2.71 -20.24 -1.48
CA PRO A 398 -2.27 -20.67 -2.80
C PRO A 398 -1.33 -19.65 -3.45
N GLY A 399 -0.28 -20.16 -4.11
CA GLY A 399 0.63 -19.35 -4.90
C GLY A 399 -0.01 -18.78 -6.17
N PRO A 400 0.69 -17.84 -6.83
CA PRO A 400 0.31 -17.36 -8.16
C PRO A 400 0.24 -18.51 -9.18
N PHE A 401 -0.52 -18.33 -10.26
CA PHE A 401 -0.40 -19.20 -11.42
C PHE A 401 0.82 -18.82 -12.23
N SER A 402 1.56 -19.82 -12.70
CA SER A 402 2.47 -19.61 -13.83
C SER A 402 1.67 -19.34 -15.09
N VAL A 403 2.20 -18.51 -15.97
CA VAL A 403 1.68 -18.27 -17.32
C VAL A 403 2.66 -18.87 -18.30
N VAL A 404 2.16 -19.60 -19.28
CA VAL A 404 2.97 -20.26 -20.32
C VAL A 404 2.48 -19.90 -21.72
N ASP A 405 3.37 -19.96 -22.69
CA ASP A 405 3.03 -19.84 -24.10
C ASP A 405 2.44 -21.13 -24.68
N ALA A 406 2.20 -21.15 -26.00
CA ALA A 406 1.61 -22.29 -26.68
C ALA A 406 2.51 -23.55 -26.69
N ASP A 407 3.81 -23.37 -26.55
CA ASP A 407 4.79 -24.46 -26.48
C ASP A 407 5.01 -24.95 -25.03
N GLY A 408 4.34 -24.31 -24.06
CA GLY A 408 4.48 -24.59 -22.65
C GLY A 408 5.69 -23.93 -22.00
N ALA A 409 6.37 -23.01 -22.70
CA ALA A 409 7.48 -22.26 -22.12
C ALA A 409 6.95 -21.19 -21.16
N TRP A 410 7.66 -20.99 -20.05
CA TRP A 410 7.27 -20.01 -19.03
C TRP A 410 7.31 -18.59 -19.60
N ALA A 411 6.27 -17.82 -19.30
CA ALA A 411 6.09 -16.46 -19.78
C ALA A 411 5.88 -15.45 -18.63
N GLY A 412 5.44 -15.87 -17.45
CA GLY A 412 5.12 -14.95 -16.37
C GLY A 412 4.32 -15.57 -15.23
N ILE A 413 3.72 -14.71 -14.42
CA ILE A 413 2.84 -15.11 -13.31
C ILE A 413 1.56 -14.27 -13.24
N LEU A 414 0.48 -14.85 -12.74
CA LEU A 414 -0.79 -14.20 -12.43
C LEU A 414 -1.21 -14.48 -11.00
N GLN A 415 -1.63 -13.45 -10.27
CA GLN A 415 -2.11 -13.63 -8.91
C GLN A 415 -3.45 -14.38 -8.89
N SER A 416 -3.61 -15.34 -7.99
CA SER A 416 -4.75 -16.26 -7.96
C SER A 416 -5.67 -16.02 -6.76
N ASN A 417 -6.14 -14.79 -6.55
CA ASN A 417 -6.61 -14.41 -5.22
C ASN A 417 -8.07 -13.88 -5.18
N PHE A 418 -8.84 -14.08 -6.25
CA PHE A 418 -10.26 -13.73 -6.31
C PHE A 418 -11.13 -14.99 -6.17
N GLU A 419 -12.27 -14.86 -5.46
CA GLU A 419 -13.22 -15.95 -5.24
C GLU A 419 -13.62 -16.61 -6.58
N GLY A 420 -13.56 -17.95 -6.63
CA GLY A 420 -13.79 -18.75 -7.84
C GLY A 420 -12.55 -19.00 -8.70
N ILE A 421 -11.43 -18.31 -8.46
CA ILE A 421 -10.14 -18.53 -9.13
C ILE A 421 -9.14 -19.20 -8.18
N CYS A 422 -9.26 -18.95 -6.87
CA CYS A 422 -8.37 -19.52 -5.83
C CYS A 422 -8.37 -21.04 -5.79
N ASP A 423 -9.51 -21.68 -6.05
CA ASP A 423 -9.66 -23.14 -6.03
C ASP A 423 -9.55 -23.77 -7.43
N MET A 424 -9.27 -22.95 -8.45
CA MET A 424 -9.18 -23.44 -9.81
C MET A 424 -7.89 -24.25 -10.00
N GLU A 425 -8.03 -25.48 -10.51
CA GLU A 425 -6.91 -26.27 -11.03
C GLU A 425 -6.55 -25.75 -12.43
N PRO A 426 -5.29 -25.34 -12.68
CA PRO A 426 -4.89 -24.88 -14.00
C PRO A 426 -4.75 -26.09 -14.93
N ARG A 427 -5.72 -26.26 -15.85
CA ARG A 427 -5.73 -27.35 -16.84
C ARG A 427 -5.27 -26.88 -18.23
N GLY A 428 -4.21 -26.06 -18.28
CA GLY A 428 -3.77 -25.45 -19.55
C GLY A 428 -4.83 -24.55 -20.17
N GLN A 429 -5.64 -23.89 -19.35
CA GLN A 429 -6.72 -23.03 -19.82
C GLN A 429 -6.16 -21.84 -20.59
N ARG A 430 -6.70 -21.59 -21.78
CA ARG A 430 -6.38 -20.40 -22.58
C ARG A 430 -7.03 -19.16 -21.98
N ILE A 431 -6.27 -18.09 -21.78
CA ILE A 431 -6.69 -16.85 -21.12
C ILE A 431 -6.42 -15.62 -22.00
N GLU A 432 -7.33 -14.64 -21.96
CA GLU A 432 -7.16 -13.33 -22.62
C GLU A 432 -6.45 -12.37 -21.66
N LEU A 433 -5.29 -11.88 -22.07
CA LEU A 433 -4.49 -10.90 -21.32
C LEU A 433 -4.46 -9.58 -22.06
N VAL A 434 -4.61 -8.48 -21.31
CA VAL A 434 -4.43 -7.11 -21.81
C VAL A 434 -3.28 -6.44 -21.09
N ALA A 435 -2.44 -5.70 -21.81
CA ALA A 435 -1.38 -4.91 -21.21
C ALA A 435 -1.96 -3.70 -20.47
N LEU A 436 -1.43 -3.41 -19.28
CA LEU A 436 -1.77 -2.20 -18.52
C LEU A 436 -0.63 -1.18 -18.58
N SER A 437 0.60 -1.65 -18.45
CA SER A 437 1.80 -0.83 -18.48
C SER A 437 3.03 -1.73 -18.73
N ARG A 438 4.19 -1.12 -18.97
CA ARG A 438 5.48 -1.80 -18.89
C ARG A 438 6.08 -1.64 -17.50
N GLY A 439 6.98 -2.52 -17.12
CA GLY A 439 7.76 -2.39 -15.90
C GLY A 439 9.14 -3.03 -16.00
N TRP A 440 10.00 -2.66 -15.07
CA TRP A 440 11.36 -3.19 -14.99
C TRP A 440 12.01 -3.03 -13.60
N CYS A 441 13.02 -3.84 -13.33
CA CYS A 441 13.93 -3.70 -12.18
C CYS A 441 15.35 -4.14 -12.58
N TRP A 442 16.34 -3.76 -11.77
CA TRP A 442 17.71 -4.25 -11.93
C TRP A 442 17.81 -5.72 -11.52
N GLU A 443 18.64 -6.49 -12.22
CA GLU A 443 19.02 -7.83 -11.79
C GLU A 443 20.15 -7.67 -10.75
N ASP A 444 19.90 -8.07 -9.49
CA ASP A 444 20.95 -8.14 -8.48
C ASP A 444 22.02 -9.10 -9.03
N VAL A 445 23.16 -8.56 -9.45
CA VAL A 445 24.35 -9.38 -9.71
C VAL A 445 24.70 -9.97 -8.35
N GLU A 446 24.41 -11.25 -8.17
CA GLU A 446 24.94 -12.01 -7.03
C GLU A 446 26.46 -11.75 -7.05
N GLU A 447 26.98 -10.95 -6.11
CA GLU A 447 28.39 -11.04 -5.77
C GLU A 447 28.53 -12.46 -5.26
N ASP A 448 29.13 -13.33 -6.08
CA ASP A 448 29.43 -14.71 -5.73
C ASP A 448 29.89 -14.71 -4.26
N GLU A 449 29.12 -15.36 -3.39
CA GLU A 449 29.65 -15.76 -2.09
C GLU A 449 30.78 -16.71 -2.44
N ASP A 450 31.99 -16.18 -2.56
CA ASP A 450 33.20 -16.97 -2.82
C ASP A 450 33.15 -18.16 -1.88
N GLU A 451 32.90 -19.34 -2.45
CA GLU A 451 33.05 -20.63 -1.79
C GLU A 451 34.49 -20.66 -1.28
N LEU A 452 34.67 -20.29 -0.01
CA LEU A 452 35.88 -20.61 0.75
C LEU A 452 35.83 -22.09 1.08
N ASP A 453 35.99 -22.89 0.02
CA ASP A 453 36.31 -24.29 0.08
C ASP A 453 37.75 -24.44 0.59
N GLY A 454 37.90 -25.20 1.67
CA GLY A 454 39.16 -25.85 2.04
C GLY A 454 39.83 -25.35 3.32
N ALA A 455 39.68 -26.12 4.41
CA ALA A 455 40.75 -27.04 4.84
C ALA A 455 40.49 -27.60 6.26
N ASP A 456 40.24 -28.91 6.28
CA ASP A 456 40.82 -29.90 7.19
C ASP A 456 40.57 -29.76 8.72
N ASP A 457 39.61 -30.55 9.21
CA ASP A 457 39.52 -31.01 10.61
C ASP A 457 40.56 -32.13 10.82
N GLY A 458 41.64 -31.76 11.50
CA GLY A 458 42.63 -32.67 12.05
C GLY A 458 42.97 -32.33 13.50
N SER A 459 42.14 -32.76 14.44
CA SER A 459 42.49 -33.34 15.75
C SER A 459 43.65 -32.77 16.62
N LEU A 460 43.30 -32.55 17.90
CA LEU A 460 44.12 -32.63 19.14
C LEU A 460 44.87 -31.38 19.65
N GLY A 461 44.45 -30.95 20.86
CA GLY A 461 45.36 -30.91 22.02
C GLY A 461 45.97 -29.56 22.45
N GLY A 462 45.40 -29.00 23.53
CA GLY A 462 46.12 -28.46 24.70
C GLY A 462 47.06 -27.25 24.57
N GLY A 463 46.82 -26.21 25.38
CA GLY A 463 47.90 -25.27 25.71
C GLY A 463 47.48 -23.89 26.23
N ARG A 464 47.72 -23.66 27.53
CA ARG A 464 47.64 -22.36 28.22
C ARG A 464 48.60 -21.32 27.62
N SER A 465 48.21 -20.05 27.52
CA SER A 465 48.65 -18.97 28.45
C SER A 465 48.45 -17.52 27.93
N ARG A 466 47.85 -16.72 28.81
CA ARG A 466 48.00 -15.27 29.10
C ARG A 466 48.87 -14.40 28.17
N SER A 467 48.30 -13.29 27.68
CA SER A 467 48.62 -11.93 28.17
C SER A 467 47.52 -10.93 27.75
N GLY A 468 47.28 -9.90 28.55
CA GLY A 468 46.08 -9.06 28.50
C GLY A 468 46.30 -7.67 27.92
N SER A 469 45.20 -7.03 27.54
CA SER A 469 45.06 -5.57 27.60
C SER A 469 43.56 -5.22 27.57
N ARG A 470 43.11 -4.54 28.62
CA ARG A 470 41.74 -4.03 28.76
C ARG A 470 41.54 -2.87 27.79
N SER A 471 40.55 -2.97 26.91
CA SER A 471 39.89 -1.80 26.33
C SER A 471 38.37 -2.00 26.32
N SER A 472 37.67 -0.89 26.47
CA SER A 472 36.27 -0.71 26.85
C SER A 472 35.25 -1.59 26.11
N SER A 473 34.45 -2.32 26.89
CA SER A 473 33.22 -2.96 26.43
C SER A 473 32.14 -1.90 26.16
N ARG A 474 32.03 -1.45 24.91
CA ARG A 474 30.78 -0.89 24.37
C ARG A 474 30.10 -2.06 23.66
N ALA A 475 29.04 -2.58 24.26
CA ALA A 475 28.29 -3.72 23.75
C ALA A 475 27.86 -3.45 22.29
N GLY A 476 28.44 -4.23 21.37
CA GLY A 476 28.06 -4.25 19.96
C GLY A 476 26.64 -4.78 19.85
N ARG A 477 25.79 -4.01 19.16
CA ARG A 477 24.56 -4.54 18.57
C ARG A 477 25.00 -5.57 17.53
N GLY A 478 24.56 -6.82 17.70
CA GLY A 478 24.65 -7.82 16.66
C GLY A 478 23.88 -7.31 15.45
N ASP A 479 24.59 -7.09 14.35
CA ASP A 479 24.03 -6.86 13.05
C ASP A 479 23.60 -8.23 12.51
N GLY A 480 22.30 -8.52 12.61
CA GLY A 480 21.71 -9.68 11.97
C GLY A 480 21.61 -9.37 10.49
N GLY A 481 22.26 -10.18 9.64
CA GLY A 481 22.23 -10.03 8.19
C GLY A 481 20.82 -9.78 7.68
N ALA A 482 20.60 -8.58 7.13
CA ALA A 482 19.36 -8.22 6.50
C ALA A 482 19.23 -9.06 5.22
N ASN A 483 18.38 -10.09 5.26
CA ASN A 483 18.00 -10.85 4.08
C ASN A 483 17.43 -9.85 3.06
N LYS A 484 18.15 -9.58 1.95
CA LYS A 484 17.72 -8.60 0.94
C LYS A 484 16.34 -9.01 0.40
N LYS A 485 15.34 -8.14 0.54
CA LYS A 485 13.98 -8.42 0.03
C LYS A 485 14.01 -8.41 -1.50
N LYS A 486 13.64 -9.53 -2.13
CA LYS A 486 13.52 -9.65 -3.59
C LYS A 486 12.56 -8.59 -4.16
N PRO A 487 12.86 -7.96 -5.31
CA PRO A 487 12.05 -6.87 -5.88
C PRO A 487 10.66 -7.32 -6.33
N ILE A 488 10.57 -8.53 -6.89
CA ILE A 488 9.34 -9.11 -7.43
C ILE A 488 9.25 -10.61 -7.13
N GLU A 489 8.04 -11.15 -7.12
CA GLU A 489 7.73 -12.56 -6.79
C GLU A 489 8.36 -13.57 -7.77
N GLU A 490 8.64 -13.16 -9.00
CA GLU A 490 9.23 -14.01 -10.03
C GLU A 490 10.62 -14.54 -9.66
N TRP A 491 11.33 -13.89 -8.72
CA TRP A 491 12.61 -14.37 -8.22
C TRP A 491 12.50 -15.68 -7.41
N ASP A 492 11.29 -16.12 -7.08
CA ASP A 492 11.04 -17.42 -6.45
C ASP A 492 10.81 -18.54 -7.48
N TYR A 493 10.86 -18.23 -8.79
CA TYR A 493 10.62 -19.19 -9.87
C TYR A 493 11.92 -19.53 -10.61
N GLU A 494 12.29 -20.80 -10.60
CA GLU A 494 13.47 -21.31 -11.32
C GLU A 494 13.35 -21.13 -12.84
N GLN A 495 12.12 -21.14 -13.36
CA GLN A 495 11.84 -20.99 -14.80
C GLN A 495 11.94 -19.53 -15.27
N ARG A 496 12.08 -18.56 -14.36
CA ARG A 496 12.28 -17.15 -14.71
C ARG A 496 13.55 -17.06 -15.58
N PRO A 497 13.50 -16.40 -16.75
CA PRO A 497 14.68 -16.15 -17.55
C PRO A 497 15.75 -15.40 -16.74
N ARG A 498 16.97 -15.95 -16.69
CA ARG A 498 18.18 -15.36 -16.08
C ARG A 498 19.20 -15.15 -17.19
N ASN A 499 18.90 -14.23 -18.10
CA ASN A 499 19.66 -14.08 -19.33
C ASN A 499 21.02 -13.38 -19.11
N GLY A 500 21.39 -13.07 -17.87
CA GLY A 500 22.59 -12.28 -17.54
C GLY A 500 22.48 -10.84 -18.02
N GLU A 501 21.25 -10.36 -18.23
CA GLU A 501 20.98 -8.97 -18.57
C GLU A 501 20.95 -8.15 -17.28
N GLU A 502 21.53 -6.97 -17.29
CA GLU A 502 21.54 -6.05 -16.13
C GLU A 502 20.11 -5.70 -15.66
N LYS A 503 19.12 -5.87 -16.53
CA LYS A 503 17.74 -5.40 -16.34
C LYS A 503 16.73 -6.50 -16.64
N TYR A 504 15.81 -6.75 -15.71
CA TYR A 504 14.64 -7.59 -15.95
C TYR A 504 13.43 -6.73 -16.34
N GLU A 505 12.78 -7.06 -17.46
CA GLU A 505 11.67 -6.26 -18.02
C GLU A 505 10.41 -7.09 -18.24
N TRP A 506 9.24 -6.46 -18.06
CA TRP A 506 7.94 -7.12 -18.18
C TRP A 506 6.83 -6.18 -18.65
N TYR A 507 5.70 -6.79 -19.01
CA TYR A 507 4.40 -6.15 -19.12
C TYR A 507 3.58 -6.46 -17.88
N ASN A 508 3.03 -5.44 -17.23
CA ASN A 508 1.97 -5.62 -16.25
C ASN A 508 0.68 -5.93 -17.02
N VAL A 509 0.01 -7.03 -16.69
CA VAL A 509 -1.12 -7.55 -17.45
C VAL A 509 -2.36 -7.73 -16.57
N LEU A 510 -3.53 -7.59 -17.19
CA LEU A 510 -4.81 -7.93 -16.60
C LEU A 510 -5.37 -9.15 -17.33
N TRP A 511 -5.69 -10.19 -16.58
CA TRP A 511 -6.54 -11.27 -17.09
C TRP A 511 -7.99 -10.81 -17.04
N ILE A 512 -8.65 -10.85 -18.20
CA ILE A 512 -10.04 -10.42 -18.36
C ILE A 512 -10.95 -11.57 -18.80
N GLU A 513 -12.22 -11.47 -18.42
CA GLU A 513 -13.32 -12.25 -18.95
C GLU A 513 -14.30 -11.30 -19.65
N ARG A 514 -14.74 -11.63 -20.86
CA ARG A 514 -15.72 -10.80 -21.58
C ARG A 514 -17.13 -11.33 -21.40
N ARG A 515 -18.05 -10.47 -20.98
CA ARG A 515 -19.50 -10.74 -20.88
C ARG A 515 -20.23 -9.69 -21.70
N LYS A 516 -20.97 -10.14 -22.73
CA LYS A 516 -21.73 -9.25 -23.65
C LYS A 516 -20.88 -8.09 -24.23
N GLY A 517 -19.59 -8.32 -24.48
CA GLY A 517 -18.67 -7.31 -25.04
C GLY A 517 -17.95 -6.43 -24.02
N THR A 518 -18.36 -6.45 -22.76
CA THR A 518 -17.69 -5.75 -21.64
C THR A 518 -16.69 -6.69 -20.97
N ALA A 519 -15.49 -6.18 -20.69
CA ALA A 519 -14.45 -6.91 -19.98
C ALA A 519 -14.64 -6.77 -18.46
N TYR A 520 -14.34 -7.85 -17.75
CA TYR A 520 -14.33 -7.93 -16.30
C TYR A 520 -12.97 -8.41 -15.84
N ARG A 521 -12.42 -7.75 -14.81
CA ARG A 521 -11.16 -8.15 -14.19
C ARG A 521 -11.30 -9.53 -13.53
N LYS A 522 -10.36 -10.43 -13.85
CA LYS A 522 -10.22 -11.75 -13.20
C LYS A 522 -8.94 -11.86 -12.39
N SER A 523 -7.84 -11.29 -12.86
CA SER A 523 -6.55 -11.33 -12.17
C SER A 523 -5.62 -10.24 -12.71
N VAL A 524 -4.54 -9.96 -11.97
CA VAL A 524 -3.43 -9.12 -12.37
C VAL A 524 -2.13 -9.90 -12.25
N GLY A 525 -1.13 -9.58 -13.06
CA GLY A 525 0.20 -10.14 -12.91
C GLY A 525 1.17 -9.54 -13.91
N ARG A 526 2.21 -10.30 -14.23
CA ARG A 526 3.34 -9.87 -15.05
C ARG A 526 3.71 -10.94 -16.06
N VAL A 527 4.02 -10.50 -17.28
CA VAL A 527 4.55 -11.34 -18.36
C VAL A 527 5.88 -10.78 -18.78
N GLU A 528 6.92 -11.60 -18.80
CA GLU A 528 8.27 -11.24 -19.23
C GLU A 528 8.22 -10.64 -20.64
N ARG A 529 9.00 -9.57 -20.85
CA ARG A 529 8.92 -8.74 -22.04
C ARG A 529 9.09 -9.56 -23.31
N SER A 530 10.15 -10.35 -23.41
CA SER A 530 10.46 -11.15 -24.60
C SER A 530 9.37 -12.18 -24.88
N ALA A 531 8.82 -12.82 -23.86
CA ALA A 531 7.71 -13.75 -23.96
C ALA A 531 6.45 -13.07 -24.48
N TRP A 532 6.12 -11.87 -23.99
CA TRP A 532 5.02 -11.05 -24.53
C TRP A 532 5.26 -10.65 -25.99
N GLU A 533 6.47 -10.20 -26.31
CA GLU A 533 6.81 -9.71 -27.64
C GLU A 533 6.73 -10.80 -28.72
N ARG A 534 7.08 -12.04 -28.38
CA ARG A 534 6.95 -13.22 -29.26
C ARG A 534 5.52 -13.58 -29.59
N GLN A 535 4.54 -13.16 -28.78
CA GLN A 535 3.15 -13.50 -29.04
C GLN A 535 2.56 -12.67 -30.17
N ARG A 536 1.55 -13.25 -30.84
CA ARG A 536 0.67 -12.48 -31.72
C ARG A 536 -0.20 -11.54 -30.87
N LYS A 537 -0.09 -10.25 -31.12
CA LYS A 537 -0.82 -9.19 -30.40
C LYS A 537 -1.84 -8.53 -31.32
N ASP A 538 -2.99 -8.18 -30.75
CA ASP A 538 -3.98 -7.34 -31.41
C ASP A 538 -4.14 -6.03 -30.63
N SER A 539 -4.21 -4.89 -31.32
CA SER A 539 -4.69 -3.66 -30.70
C SER A 539 -6.17 -3.80 -30.36
N THR A 540 -6.57 -3.39 -29.16
CA THR A 540 -7.95 -3.48 -28.69
C THR A 540 -8.37 -2.20 -27.97
N PHE A 541 -9.62 -1.81 -28.17
CA PHE A 541 -10.28 -0.81 -27.35
C PHE A 541 -10.96 -1.52 -26.18
N LEU A 542 -10.27 -1.57 -25.05
CA LEU A 542 -10.73 -2.23 -23.83
C LEU A 542 -11.88 -1.41 -23.23
N LYS A 543 -12.97 -2.08 -22.85
CA LYS A 543 -14.09 -1.52 -22.09
C LYS A 543 -14.27 -2.36 -20.84
N LEU A 544 -13.92 -1.81 -19.68
CA LEU A 544 -14.04 -2.46 -18.38
C LEU A 544 -15.26 -1.89 -17.65
N ALA A 545 -16.08 -2.78 -17.10
CA ALA A 545 -17.09 -2.44 -16.10
C ALA A 545 -16.59 -2.88 -14.74
#